data_AF-A0A174RFE8-F1
#
_entry.id   AF-A0A174RFE8-F1
#
_cell.length_a   1.000
_cell.length_b   1.000
_cell.length_c   1.000
_cell.angle_alpha   90.00
_cell.angle_beta   90.00
_cell.angle_gamma   90.00
#
_symmetry.space_group_name_H-M   'P 1'
#
loop_
_entity.id
_entity.type
_entity.pdbx_description
1 polymer ?
#
loop_
_entity_poly.entity_id
_entity_poly.type
_entity_poly.pdbx_seq_one_letter_code
_entity_poly.pdbx_strand_id
1 'polypeptide(L)'
;MSDILAVIRMNLLKLFNCGTEMILIVAALVCVIGYTSGISAVFVVFLYLLIYMVPAYDDQSHGAYLLHALPLTRRQIVRACYLYDLLALAAICLIGAALSKTDAMQSVSLLFLMGAVFVSVTQPLILYFGALKARYAILLMYVVAFALSGIAGELLNTHASGVTLTGAPAAAGAGLLLISYFAAQALYSRKEIMA
;
A
#
# COMPACT_ATOMS: atom_id res chain seq x y z
N MET A 1 -8.66 17.75 -13.81
CA MET A 1 -8.35 17.51 -12.38
C MET A 1 -9.59 17.12 -11.59
N SER A 2 -10.74 17.74 -11.86
CA SER A 2 -12.06 17.36 -11.33
C SER A 2 -12.33 15.86 -11.39
N ASP A 3 -12.03 15.23 -12.54
CA ASP A 3 -12.44 13.85 -12.78
C ASP A 3 -11.55 12.85 -12.02
N ILE A 4 -10.26 13.18 -11.84
CA ILE A 4 -9.33 12.41 -11.01
C ILE A 4 -9.75 12.49 -9.54
N LEU A 5 -10.14 13.68 -9.08
CA LEU A 5 -10.62 13.89 -7.71
C LEU A 5 -11.91 13.10 -7.43
N ALA A 6 -12.81 13.02 -8.43
CA ALA A 6 -14.03 12.23 -8.33
C ALA A 6 -13.74 10.74 -8.13
N VAL A 7 -12.76 10.18 -8.85
CA VAL A 7 -12.31 8.79 -8.66
C VAL A 7 -11.71 8.57 -7.27
N ILE A 8 -10.90 9.51 -6.77
CA ILE A 8 -10.33 9.42 -5.41
C ILE A 8 -11.44 9.46 -4.35
N ARG A 9 -12.44 10.34 -4.51
CA ARG A 9 -13.61 10.42 -3.62
C ARG A 9 -14.42 9.13 -3.64
N MET A 10 -14.64 8.56 -4.83
CA MET A 10 -15.31 7.28 -4.97
C MET A 10 -14.57 6.17 -4.21
N ASN A 11 -13.25 6.08 -4.34
CA ASN A 11 -12.44 5.09 -3.62
C ASN A 11 -12.47 5.29 -2.10
N LEU A 12 -12.47 6.53 -1.62
CA LEU A 12 -12.65 6.84 -0.20
C LEU A 12 -14.03 6.40 0.31
N LEU A 13 -15.11 6.67 -0.45
CA LEU A 13 -16.47 6.26 -0.07
C LEU A 13 -16.61 4.74 0.00
N LYS A 14 -16.01 4.02 -0.95
CA LYS A 14 -15.95 2.54 -0.92
C LYS A 14 -15.23 2.04 0.33
N LEU A 15 -14.10 2.66 0.68
CA LEU A 15 -13.38 2.35 1.91
C LEU A 15 -14.24 2.57 3.16
N PHE A 16 -14.99 3.67 3.24
CA PHE A 16 -15.88 3.94 4.37
C PHE A 16 -17.05 2.95 4.46
N ASN A 17 -17.60 2.51 3.32
CA ASN A 17 -18.64 1.48 3.31
C ASN A 17 -18.13 0.09 3.72
N CYS A 18 -16.88 -0.24 3.40
CA CYS A 18 -16.18 -1.41 3.95
C CYS A 18 -15.65 -1.18 5.38
N GLY A 19 -15.84 0.01 5.94
CA GLY A 19 -15.18 0.48 7.16
C GLY A 19 -15.55 -0.31 8.41
N THR A 20 -16.77 -0.82 8.51
CA THR A 20 -17.22 -1.63 9.67
C THR A 20 -16.51 -2.98 9.75
N GLU A 21 -16.32 -3.67 8.62
CA GLU A 21 -15.53 -4.92 8.58
C GLU A 21 -14.04 -4.66 8.79
N MET A 22 -13.54 -3.52 8.27
CA MET A 22 -12.17 -3.08 8.52
C MET A 22 -11.88 -2.81 10.00
N ILE A 23 -12.78 -2.11 10.70
CA ILE A 23 -12.61 -1.77 12.12
C ILE A 23 -12.52 -3.05 12.97
N LEU A 24 -13.29 -4.09 12.64
CA LEU A 24 -13.22 -5.38 13.35
C LEU A 24 -11.90 -6.12 13.10
N ILE A 25 -11.42 -6.16 11.86
CA ILE A 25 -10.13 -6.80 11.51
C ILE A 25 -8.96 -6.03 12.15
N VAL A 26 -9.03 -4.70 12.14
CA VAL A 26 -8.06 -3.81 12.78
C VAL A 26 -8.05 -4.02 14.29
N ALA A 27 -9.22 -4.04 14.94
CA ALA A 27 -9.33 -4.26 16.38
C ALA A 27 -8.79 -5.65 16.79
N ALA A 28 -9.12 -6.70 16.02
CA ALA A 28 -8.59 -8.03 16.23
C ALA A 28 -7.06 -8.08 16.10
N LEU A 29 -6.49 -7.40 15.09
CA LEU A 29 -5.04 -7.30 14.94
C LEU A 29 -4.42 -6.54 16.12
N VAL A 30 -4.96 -5.38 16.50
CA VAL A 30 -4.44 -4.56 17.61
C VAL A 30 -4.42 -5.35 18.92
N CYS A 31 -5.41 -6.21 19.17
CA CYS A 31 -5.41 -7.13 20.31
C CYS A 31 -4.28 -8.18 20.24
N VAL A 32 -3.98 -8.73 19.06
CA VAL A 32 -2.85 -9.66 18.85
C VAL A 32 -1.49 -8.95 19.02
N ILE A 33 -1.44 -7.67 18.66
CA ILE A 33 -0.24 -6.81 18.75
C ILE A 33 0.05 -6.38 20.18
N GLY A 34 -0.98 -6.16 21.03
CA GLY A 34 -0.76 -5.88 22.45
C GLY A 34 0.08 -6.96 23.16
N TYR A 35 0.20 -8.14 22.55
CA TYR A 35 0.97 -9.27 23.04
C TYR A 35 2.42 -9.36 22.49
N THR A 36 2.76 -8.65 21.39
CA THR A 36 4.08 -8.76 20.72
C THR A 36 4.60 -7.40 20.23
N SER A 37 5.90 -7.14 20.32
CA SER A 37 6.59 -5.88 19.95
C SER A 37 6.59 -5.53 18.44
N GLY A 38 5.63 -6.03 17.67
CA GLY A 38 5.61 -6.02 16.20
C GLY A 38 4.93 -4.81 15.55
N ILE A 39 5.29 -3.57 15.90
CA ILE A 39 4.72 -2.34 15.30
C ILE A 39 4.83 -2.33 13.76
N SER A 40 5.90 -2.90 13.22
CA SER A 40 6.13 -3.02 11.77
C SER A 40 5.13 -3.96 11.09
N ALA A 41 4.76 -5.09 11.71
CA ALA A 41 3.80 -6.03 11.14
C ALA A 41 2.40 -5.41 11.02
N VAL A 42 2.00 -4.63 12.02
CA VAL A 42 0.74 -3.85 12.02
C VAL A 42 0.67 -2.95 10.81
N PHE A 43 1.75 -2.22 10.57
CA PHE A 43 1.83 -1.22 9.53
C PHE A 43 1.62 -1.85 8.15
N VAL A 44 2.25 -2.98 7.87
CA VAL A 44 2.10 -3.64 6.56
C VAL A 44 0.68 -4.21 6.40
N VAL A 45 0.10 -4.80 7.45
CA VAL A 45 -1.29 -5.29 7.39
C VAL A 45 -2.31 -4.16 7.21
N PHE A 46 -2.10 -3.00 7.83
CA PHE A 46 -2.93 -1.82 7.60
C PHE A 46 -2.81 -1.31 6.16
N LEU A 47 -1.60 -1.32 5.58
CA LEU A 47 -1.39 -1.00 4.18
C LEU A 47 -2.14 -1.98 3.26
N TYR A 48 -2.13 -3.28 3.57
CA TYR A 48 -2.94 -4.25 2.83
C TYR A 48 -4.41 -3.86 2.85
N LEU A 49 -4.95 -3.58 4.04
CA LEU A 49 -6.36 -3.26 4.18
C LEU A 49 -6.71 -2.03 3.33
N LEU A 50 -5.99 -0.92 3.47
CA LEU A 50 -6.30 0.31 2.71
C LEU A 50 -6.14 0.15 1.20
N ILE A 51 -5.08 -0.50 0.74
CA ILE A 51 -4.71 -0.54 -0.69
C ILE A 51 -5.45 -1.66 -1.42
N TYR A 52 -5.64 -2.83 -0.78
CA TYR A 52 -6.20 -4.01 -1.45
C TYR A 52 -7.73 -4.10 -1.35
N MET A 53 -8.35 -3.61 -0.27
CA MET A 53 -9.80 -3.79 -0.09
C MET A 53 -10.64 -3.04 -1.13
N VAL A 54 -10.22 -1.84 -1.53
CA VAL A 54 -10.98 -1.06 -2.53
C VAL A 54 -11.00 -1.77 -3.90
N PRO A 55 -9.85 -2.22 -4.46
CA PRO A 55 -9.85 -3.04 -5.67
C PRO A 55 -10.56 -4.39 -5.52
N ALA A 56 -10.48 -5.04 -4.35
CA ALA A 56 -11.15 -6.32 -4.11
C ALA A 56 -12.68 -6.17 -4.09
N TYR A 57 -13.19 -5.06 -3.55
CA TYR A 57 -14.60 -4.73 -3.58
C TYR A 57 -15.08 -4.41 -5.00
N ASP A 58 -14.25 -3.72 -5.80
CA ASP A 58 -14.54 -3.44 -7.20
C ASP A 58 -14.58 -4.70 -8.06
N ASP A 59 -13.70 -5.67 -7.83
CA ASP A 59 -13.74 -6.95 -8.54
C ASP A 59 -15.01 -7.76 -8.18
N GLN A 60 -15.45 -7.75 -6.92
CA GLN A 60 -16.68 -8.45 -6.51
C GLN A 60 -17.96 -7.81 -7.09
N SER A 61 -17.98 -6.48 -7.17
CA SER A 61 -19.12 -5.71 -7.65
C SER A 61 -19.10 -5.45 -9.17
N HIS A 62 -18.13 -6.01 -9.91
CA HIS A 62 -17.88 -5.71 -11.32
C HIS A 62 -17.66 -4.20 -11.58
N GLY A 63 -17.18 -3.48 -10.58
CA GLY A 63 -16.92 -2.03 -10.62
C GLY A 63 -15.90 -1.61 -11.70
N ALA A 64 -15.02 -2.52 -12.13
CA ALA A 64 -14.13 -2.29 -13.26
C ALA A 64 -14.89 -1.98 -14.56
N TYR A 65 -16.05 -2.61 -14.79
CA TYR A 65 -16.90 -2.34 -15.96
C TYR A 65 -17.50 -0.93 -15.88
N LEU A 66 -17.98 -0.54 -14.70
CA LEU A 66 -18.53 0.81 -14.45
C LEU A 66 -17.46 1.91 -14.59
N LEU A 67 -16.23 1.63 -14.16
CA LEU A 67 -15.09 2.52 -14.34
C LEU A 67 -14.72 2.73 -15.82
N HIS A 68 -14.90 1.71 -16.66
CA HIS A 68 -14.67 1.79 -18.10
C HIS A 68 -15.83 2.44 -18.87
N ALA A 69 -17.02 2.52 -18.28
CA ALA A 69 -18.15 3.27 -18.83
C ALA A 69 -18.01 4.79 -18.64
N LEU A 70 -17.12 5.25 -17.75
CA LEU A 70 -16.81 6.66 -17.55
C LEU A 70 -15.89 7.19 -18.67
N PRO A 71 -16.01 8.48 -19.05
CA PRO A 71 -15.15 9.11 -20.06
C PRO A 71 -13.75 9.43 -19.50
N LEU A 72 -13.10 8.43 -18.90
CA LEU A 72 -11.78 8.54 -18.29
C LEU A 72 -10.73 7.84 -19.15
N THR A 73 -9.61 8.50 -19.34
CA THR A 73 -8.46 7.88 -20.01
C THR A 73 -7.78 6.89 -19.05
N ARG A 74 -7.22 5.80 -19.61
CA ARG A 74 -6.48 4.80 -18.82
C ARG A 74 -5.35 5.41 -17.98
N ARG A 75 -4.70 6.47 -18.48
CA ARG A 75 -3.65 7.20 -17.75
C ARG A 75 -4.19 7.95 -16.54
N GLN A 76 -5.40 8.50 -16.62
CA GLN A 76 -6.05 9.17 -15.48
C GLN A 76 -6.44 8.19 -14.40
N ILE A 77 -6.87 6.97 -14.76
CA ILE A 77 -7.19 5.90 -13.80
C ILE A 77 -5.93 5.51 -13.01
N VAL A 78 -4.82 5.21 -13.69
CA VAL A 78 -3.54 4.87 -13.03
C VAL A 78 -3.09 6.01 -12.12
N ARG A 79 -3.18 7.27 -12.57
CA ARG A 79 -2.85 8.43 -11.74
C ARG A 79 -3.73 8.55 -10.50
N ALA A 80 -5.04 8.31 -10.61
CA ALA A 80 -5.95 8.37 -9.49
C ALA A 80 -5.63 7.30 -8.44
N CYS A 81 -5.32 6.06 -8.87
CA CYS A 81 -4.92 4.97 -7.98
C CYS A 81 -3.61 5.30 -7.24
N TYR A 82 -2.57 5.75 -7.94
CA TYR A 82 -1.30 6.14 -7.28
C TYR A 82 -1.45 7.34 -6.34
N LEU A 83 -2.31 8.31 -6.65
CA LEU A 83 -2.60 9.43 -5.75
C LEU A 83 -3.37 8.98 -4.50
N TYR A 84 -4.30 8.04 -4.66
CA TYR A 84 -5.00 7.42 -3.53
C TYR A 84 -4.03 6.66 -2.62
N ASP A 85 -3.13 5.87 -3.19
CA ASP A 85 -2.11 5.13 -2.44
C ASP A 85 -1.14 6.08 -1.72
N LEU A 86 -0.73 7.18 -2.36
CA LEU A 86 0.10 8.19 -1.70
C LEU A 86 -0.63 8.83 -0.51
N LEU A 87 -1.93 9.12 -0.63
CA LEU A 87 -2.76 9.62 0.47
C LEU A 87 -2.87 8.58 1.61
N ALA A 88 -3.10 7.32 1.27
CA ALA A 88 -3.14 6.21 2.22
C ALA A 88 -1.82 6.07 2.98
N LEU A 89 -0.71 6.08 2.25
CA LEU A 89 0.65 5.93 2.79
C LEU A 89 1.02 7.13 3.67
N ALA A 90 0.64 8.35 3.27
CA ALA A 90 0.83 9.55 4.09
C ALA A 90 0.01 9.50 5.39
N ALA A 91 -1.25 9.06 5.33
CA ALA A 91 -2.09 8.94 6.52
C ALA A 91 -1.51 7.93 7.53
N ILE A 92 -1.05 6.77 7.05
CA ILE A 92 -0.47 5.74 7.93
C ILE A 92 0.90 6.19 8.45
N CYS A 93 1.71 6.91 7.67
CA CYS A 93 2.95 7.50 8.15
C CYS A 93 2.72 8.51 9.28
N LEU A 94 1.67 9.34 9.19
CA LEU A 94 1.30 10.28 10.27
C LEU A 94 0.86 9.54 11.54
N ILE A 95 0.09 8.45 11.40
CA ILE A 95 -0.31 7.60 12.53
C ILE A 95 0.92 6.94 13.16
N GLY A 96 1.84 6.42 12.34
CA GLY A 96 3.11 5.85 12.80
C GLY A 96 4.01 6.87 13.50
N ALA A 97 4.02 8.13 13.05
CA ALA A 97 4.72 9.22 13.71
C ALA A 97 4.17 9.50 15.11
N ALA A 98 2.83 9.52 15.24
CA ALA A 98 2.15 9.77 16.51
C ALA A 98 2.34 8.64 17.54
N LEU A 99 2.53 7.40 17.07
CA LEU A 99 2.75 6.22 17.91
C LEU A 99 4.23 5.95 18.24
N SER A 100 5.17 6.62 17.57
CA SER A 100 6.61 6.40 17.77
C SER A 100 7.07 6.96 19.11
N LYS A 101 7.57 6.09 20.00
CA LYS A 101 8.18 6.49 21.28
C LYS A 101 9.67 6.88 21.16
N THR A 102 10.30 6.53 20.05
CA THR A 102 11.71 6.84 19.67
C THR A 102 11.75 7.85 18.52
N ASP A 103 12.95 8.30 18.11
CA ASP A 103 13.22 9.23 17.00
C ASP A 103 12.21 9.11 15.85
N ALA A 104 11.18 9.95 15.89
CA ALA A 104 10.01 9.83 15.02
C ALA A 104 10.38 9.95 13.54
N MET A 105 11.42 10.74 13.24
CA MET A 105 11.87 10.97 11.87
C MET A 105 12.48 9.72 11.22
N GLN A 106 13.18 8.88 11.98
CA GLN A 106 13.74 7.62 11.47
C GLN A 106 12.65 6.56 11.29
N SER A 107 11.78 6.41 12.29
CA SER A 107 10.62 5.51 12.23
C SER A 107 9.73 5.83 11.02
N VAL A 108 9.37 7.11 10.81
CA VAL A 108 8.55 7.51 9.65
C VAL A 108 9.25 7.24 8.33
N SER A 109 10.56 7.50 8.23
CA SER A 109 11.31 7.27 6.98
C SER A 109 11.35 5.78 6.59
N LEU A 110 11.49 4.89 7.58
CA LEU A 110 11.50 3.43 7.36
C LEU A 110 10.09 2.90 7.04
N LEU A 111 9.07 3.39 7.75
CA LEU A 111 7.67 3.06 7.46
C LEU A 111 7.28 3.51 6.06
N PHE A 112 7.69 4.72 5.65
CA PHE A 112 7.46 5.22 4.30
C PHE A 112 8.13 4.34 3.24
N LEU A 113 9.39 3.94 3.46
CA LEU A 113 10.10 3.02 2.54
C LEU A 113 9.37 1.68 2.42
N MET A 114 8.97 1.08 3.54
CA MET A 114 8.24 -0.20 3.53
C MET A 114 6.90 -0.09 2.79
N GLY A 115 6.15 0.99 3.03
CA GLY A 115 4.90 1.25 2.30
C GLY A 115 5.11 1.51 0.82
N ALA A 116 6.19 2.22 0.46
CA ALA A 116 6.53 2.51 -0.93
C ALA A 116 6.90 1.23 -1.68
N VAL A 117 7.68 0.33 -1.06
CA VAL A 117 8.00 -0.99 -1.63
C VAL A 117 6.71 -1.79 -1.82
N PHE A 118 5.84 -1.82 -0.82
CA PHE A 118 4.56 -2.53 -0.93
C PHE A 118 3.73 -2.02 -2.11
N VAL A 119 3.41 -0.71 -2.14
CA VAL A 119 2.64 -0.06 -3.23
C VAL A 119 3.31 -0.30 -4.59
N SER A 120 4.64 -0.19 -4.65
CA SER A 120 5.36 -0.31 -5.92
C SER A 120 5.16 -1.66 -6.62
N VAL A 121 4.94 -2.72 -5.84
CA VAL A 121 4.75 -4.09 -6.34
C VAL A 121 3.26 -4.43 -6.45
N THR A 122 2.45 -4.06 -5.47
CA THR A 122 1.03 -4.43 -5.45
C THR A 122 0.22 -3.68 -6.50
N GLN A 123 0.45 -2.39 -6.67
CA GLN A 123 -0.31 -1.53 -7.58
C GLN A 123 -0.26 -1.97 -9.06
N PRO A 124 0.91 -2.23 -9.68
CA PRO A 124 0.96 -2.72 -11.06
C PRO A 124 0.30 -4.10 -11.21
N LEU A 125 0.42 -4.96 -10.20
CA LEU A 125 -0.18 -6.30 -10.22
C LEU A 125 -1.71 -6.23 -10.16
N ILE A 126 -2.26 -5.41 -9.26
CA ILE A 126 -3.71 -5.22 -9.12
C ILE A 126 -4.30 -4.67 -10.43
N LEU A 127 -3.66 -3.65 -11.00
CA LEU A 127 -4.12 -3.02 -12.24
C LEU A 127 -4.10 -3.99 -13.43
N TYR A 128 -3.08 -4.85 -13.54
CA TYR A 128 -2.94 -5.77 -14.67
C TYR A 128 -3.73 -7.08 -14.48
N PHE A 129 -3.55 -7.79 -13.37
CA PHE A 129 -4.12 -9.11 -13.16
C PHE A 129 -5.51 -9.11 -12.49
N GLY A 130 -5.94 -7.99 -11.91
CA GLY A 130 -7.12 -7.91 -11.05
C GLY A 130 -6.78 -8.28 -9.59
N ALA A 131 -7.66 -7.91 -8.66
CA ALA A 131 -7.47 -8.10 -7.23
C ALA A 131 -7.39 -9.60 -6.85
N LEU A 132 -8.22 -10.45 -7.46
CA LEU A 132 -8.26 -11.89 -7.16
C LEU A 132 -6.90 -12.59 -7.37
N LYS A 133 -6.23 -12.32 -8.50
CA LYS A 133 -4.91 -12.90 -8.81
C LYS A 133 -3.80 -12.19 -8.04
N ALA A 134 -3.91 -10.87 -7.86
CA ALA A 134 -2.94 -10.09 -7.09
C ALA A 134 -2.87 -10.55 -5.62
N ARG A 135 -3.96 -11.07 -5.05
CA ARG A 135 -3.99 -11.58 -3.67
C ARG A 135 -2.89 -12.59 -3.36
N TYR A 136 -2.63 -13.53 -4.26
CA TYR A 136 -1.62 -14.56 -4.05
C TYR A 136 -0.20 -13.99 -4.08
N ALA A 137 0.06 -13.03 -4.97
CA ALA A 137 1.34 -12.34 -5.02
C ALA A 137 1.58 -11.48 -3.77
N ILE A 138 0.52 -10.84 -3.27
CA ILE A 138 0.58 -10.06 -2.03
C ILE A 138 0.85 -10.97 -0.82
N LEU A 139 0.17 -12.12 -0.73
CA LEU A 139 0.44 -13.11 0.32
C LEU A 139 1.87 -13.65 0.26
N LEU A 140 2.39 -13.94 -0.94
CA LEU A 140 3.78 -14.37 -1.12
C LEU A 140 4.75 -13.29 -0.66
N MET A 141 4.48 -12.01 -0.99
CA MET A 141 5.28 -10.89 -0.51
C MET A 141 5.30 -10.81 1.02
N TYR A 142 4.16 -11.03 1.69
CA TYR A 142 4.11 -11.08 3.15
C TYR A 142 4.99 -12.18 3.73
N VAL A 143 4.90 -13.39 3.19
CA VAL A 143 5.72 -14.53 3.64
C VAL A 143 7.21 -14.21 3.49
N VAL A 144 7.61 -13.63 2.36
CA VAL A 144 9.00 -13.21 2.11
C VAL A 144 9.42 -12.10 3.08
N ALA A 145 8.58 -11.09 3.30
CA ALA A 145 8.88 -9.98 4.21
C ALA A 145 9.02 -10.45 5.67
N PHE A 146 8.17 -11.37 6.13
CA PHE A 146 8.27 -11.97 7.46
C PHE A 146 9.49 -12.89 7.59
N ALA A 147 9.82 -13.68 6.57
CA ALA A 147 11.01 -14.53 6.58
C ALA A 147 12.29 -13.67 6.64
N LEU A 148 12.35 -12.59 5.86
CA LEU A 148 13.48 -11.67 5.85
C LEU A 148 13.58 -10.83 7.13
N SER A 149 12.47 -10.48 7.77
CA SER A 149 12.51 -9.70 9.03
C SER A 149 13.14 -10.50 10.17
N GLY A 150 12.90 -11.82 10.22
CA GLY A 150 13.56 -12.72 11.17
C GLY A 150 15.08 -12.76 10.97
N ILE A 151 15.53 -12.89 9.73
CA ILE A 151 16.96 -12.97 9.38
C ILE A 151 17.66 -11.61 9.56
N ALA A 152 17.00 -10.51 9.18
CA ALA A 152 17.53 -9.16 9.33
C ALA A 152 17.64 -8.75 10.80
N GLY A 153 16.71 -9.20 11.67
CA GLY A 153 16.79 -8.96 13.11
C GLY A 153 18.06 -9.53 13.76
N GLU A 154 18.56 -10.65 13.26
CA GLU A 154 19.80 -11.28 13.74
C GLU A 154 21.06 -10.61 13.15
N LEU A 155 21.03 -10.24 11.86
CA LEU A 155 22.13 -9.56 11.17
C LEU A 155 22.31 -8.09 11.60
N LEU A 156 21.23 -7.38 11.94
CA LEU A 156 21.32 -5.97 12.35
C LEU A 156 21.84 -5.84 13.79
N ASN A 157 21.52 -6.78 14.67
CA ASN A 157 22.04 -6.83 16.04
C ASN A 157 23.56 -7.08 16.10
N THR A 158 24.16 -7.64 15.05
CA THR A 158 25.60 -7.91 14.98
C THR A 158 26.42 -6.76 14.38
N HIS A 159 25.80 -5.79 13.68
CA HIS A 159 26.51 -4.73 12.96
C HIS A 159 26.03 -3.28 13.20
N ALA A 160 25.03 -3.05 14.06
CA ALA A 160 24.51 -1.69 14.29
C ALA A 160 25.40 -0.85 15.22
N SER A 161 26.43 -0.21 14.66
CA SER A 161 26.99 1.03 15.21
C SER A 161 26.90 2.15 14.17
N GLY A 162 26.05 3.14 14.47
CA GLY A 162 26.38 4.54 14.19
C GLY A 162 25.91 5.22 12.89
N VAL A 163 25.11 4.60 12.00
CA VAL A 163 24.64 5.32 10.79
C VAL A 163 23.17 5.70 10.91
N THR A 164 22.92 6.93 11.35
CA THR A 164 21.60 7.57 11.27
C THR A 164 21.32 7.96 9.81
N LEU A 165 20.73 7.04 9.03
CA LEU A 165 20.23 7.34 7.68
C LEU A 165 18.90 8.10 7.74
N THR A 166 18.92 9.31 8.29
CA THR A 166 17.76 10.19 8.27
C THR A 166 17.50 10.64 6.83
N GLY A 167 16.32 10.31 6.28
CA GLY A 167 15.86 10.77 4.96
C GLY A 167 16.27 9.94 3.73
N ALA A 168 17.42 9.25 3.75
CA ALA A 168 17.82 8.34 2.67
C ALA A 168 16.80 7.23 2.33
N PRO A 169 16.13 6.58 3.32
CA PRO A 169 15.12 5.57 3.02
C PRO A 169 13.87 6.17 2.36
N ALA A 170 13.48 7.39 2.74
CA ALA A 170 12.32 8.06 2.15
C ALA A 170 12.57 8.44 0.69
N ALA A 171 13.78 8.94 0.37
CA ALA A 171 14.18 9.25 -1.00
C ALA A 171 14.22 8.00 -1.89
N ALA A 172 14.74 6.88 -1.37
CA ALA A 172 14.73 5.59 -2.07
C ALA A 172 13.30 5.10 -2.34
N GLY A 173 12.40 5.21 -1.37
CA GLY A 173 10.99 4.86 -1.53
C GLY A 173 10.28 5.71 -2.59
N ALA A 174 10.52 7.02 -2.60
CA ALA A 174 9.95 7.92 -3.62
C ALA A 174 10.45 7.58 -5.03
N GLY A 175 11.74 7.26 -5.18
CA GLY A 175 12.30 6.79 -6.46
C GLY A 175 11.65 5.48 -6.94
N LEU A 176 11.43 4.54 -6.03
CA LEU A 176 10.77 3.26 -6.33
C LEU A 176 9.31 3.44 -6.78
N LEU A 177 8.58 4.36 -6.14
CA LEU A 177 7.21 4.70 -6.55
C LEU A 177 7.17 5.36 -7.94
N LEU A 178 8.13 6.21 -8.28
CA LEU A 178 8.22 6.81 -9.61
C LEU A 178 8.47 5.76 -10.69
N ILE A 179 9.43 4.85 -10.46
CA ILE A 179 9.72 3.75 -11.40
C ILE A 179 8.49 2.85 -11.56
N SER A 180 7.83 2.51 -10.45
CA SER A 180 6.61 1.71 -10.45
C SER A 180 5.47 2.40 -11.20
N TYR A 181 5.28 3.71 -11.02
CA TYR A 181 4.25 4.47 -11.73
C TYR A 181 4.44 4.39 -13.26
N PHE A 182 5.67 4.55 -13.75
CA PHE A 182 5.94 4.40 -15.19
C PHE A 182 5.75 2.96 -15.67
N ALA A 183 6.17 1.97 -14.88
CA ALA A 183 5.96 0.56 -15.20
C ALA A 183 4.47 0.20 -15.26
N ALA A 184 3.67 0.64 -14.28
CA ALA A 184 2.22 0.44 -14.24
C ALA A 184 1.52 1.13 -15.41
N GLN A 185 1.93 2.34 -15.77
CA GLN A 185 1.38 3.05 -16.93
C GLN A 185 1.66 2.30 -18.24
N ALA A 186 2.86 1.74 -18.40
CA ALA A 186 3.21 0.92 -19.55
C ALA A 186 2.42 -0.40 -19.59
N LEU A 187 2.32 -1.09 -18.45
CA LEU A 187 1.63 -2.38 -18.32
C LEU A 187 0.12 -2.25 -18.56
N TYR A 188 -0.51 -1.24 -17.97
CA TYR A 188 -1.96 -1.00 -18.07
C TYR A 188 -2.39 -0.50 -19.46
N SER A 189 -1.49 0.16 -20.19
CA SER A 189 -1.75 0.55 -21.58
C SER A 189 -1.90 -0.66 -22.53
N ARG A 190 -1.27 -1.79 -22.19
CA ARG A 190 -1.29 -3.03 -22.98
C ARG A 190 -2.40 -3.99 -22.57
N LYS A 191 -3.15 -3.71 -21.50
CA LYS A 191 -4.22 -4.60 -21.03
C LYS A 191 -5.37 -4.59 -22.04
N GLU A 192 -5.61 -5.72 -22.70
CA GLU A 192 -6.81 -5.89 -23.52
C GLU A 192 -8.01 -6.01 -22.57
N ILE A 193 -9.00 -5.15 -22.76
CA ILE A 193 -10.26 -5.21 -22.00
C ILE A 193 -11.06 -6.31 -22.69
N MET A 194 -11.00 -7.54 -22.17
CA MET A 194 -11.94 -8.57 -22.57
C MET A 194 -13.30 -8.20 -21.97
N ALA A 195 -14.24 -7.87 -22.85
CA ALA A 195 -15.65 -7.68 -22.56
C ALA A 195 -16.32 -9.03 -22.28
#